data_AF-A0A1A8MAJ2-F1
#
_entry.id   AF-A0A1A8MAJ2-F1
#
_cell.length_a   1.000
_cell.length_b   1.000
_cell.length_c   1.000
_cell.angle_alpha   90.00
_cell.angle_beta   90.00
_cell.angle_gamma   90.00
#
_symmetry.space_group_name_H-M   'P 1'
#
loop_
_entity.id
_entity.type
_entity.pdbx_description
1 polymer ?
#
loop_
_entity_poly.entity_id
_entity_poly.type
_entity_poly.pdbx_seq_one_letter_code
_entity_poly.pdbx_strand_id
1 'polypeptide(L)' 'VDEPVDLPKLSRVAVCGGTHGDELSGVYLVREQLKQSKRKEADHEEPTPVMMVLSNPRATQQCRRYVN' A
#
# COMPACT_ATOMS: atom_id res chain seq x y z
N VAL A 1 16.17 -21.90 -22.83
CA VAL A 1 14.92 -22.05 -22.06
C VAL A 1 15.24 -21.58 -20.65
N ASP A 2 14.60 -20.52 -20.18
CA ASP A 2 14.84 -20.05 -18.82
C ASP A 2 14.20 -21.06 -17.85
N GLU A 3 15.04 -21.76 -17.08
CA GLU A 3 14.55 -22.59 -15.97
C GLU A 3 14.08 -21.68 -14.83
N PRO A 4 12.91 -21.95 -14.22
CA PRO A 4 12.44 -21.16 -13.09
C PRO A 4 13.37 -21.34 -11.89
N VAL A 5 13.77 -20.22 -11.29
CA VAL A 5 14.59 -20.19 -10.07
C VAL A 5 13.65 -20.15 -8.86
N ASP A 6 13.83 -21.10 -7.93
CA ASP A 6 13.12 -21.11 -6.66
C ASP A 6 13.69 -20.05 -5.71
N LEU A 7 12.84 -19.10 -5.33
CA LEU A 7 13.16 -18.05 -4.34
C LEU A 7 12.43 -18.31 -3.02
N PRO A 8 13.02 -17.91 -1.88
CA PRO A 8 12.35 -17.99 -0.59
C PRO A 8 11.01 -17.23 -0.56
N LYS A 9 10.03 -17.74 0.19
CA LYS A 9 8.75 -17.06 0.42
C LYS A 9 8.97 -15.73 1.14
N LEU A 10 8.37 -14.65 0.60
CA LEU A 10 8.34 -13.35 1.26
C LEU A 10 7.23 -13.34 2.32
N SER A 11 7.61 -13.25 3.59
CA SER A 11 6.66 -13.24 4.72
C SER A 11 6.12 -11.86 5.07
N ARG A 12 6.76 -10.79 4.57
CA ARG A 12 6.39 -9.40 4.86
C ARG A 12 6.50 -8.58 3.58
N VAL A 13 5.35 -8.18 3.04
CA VAL A 13 5.26 -7.41 1.80
C VAL A 13 4.60 -6.07 2.10
N ALA A 14 5.09 -5.00 1.50
CA ALA A 14 4.45 -3.69 1.57
C ALA A 14 4.08 -3.19 0.17
N VAL A 15 2.89 -2.60 0.06
CA VAL A 15 2.46 -1.85 -1.12
C VAL A 15 2.41 -0.38 -0.75
N CYS A 16 3.27 0.39 -1.39
CA CYS A 16 3.45 1.81 -1.12
C CYS A 16 2.76 2.64 -2.20
N GLY A 17 1.83 3.50 -1.80
CA GLY A 17 1.13 4.44 -2.66
C GLY A 17 1.29 5.86 -2.14
N GLY A 18 1.11 6.85 -3.02
CA GLY A 18 1.25 8.26 -2.63
C GLY A 18 2.69 8.65 -2.26
N THR A 19 3.70 8.02 -2.86
CA THR A 19 5.10 8.51 -2.79
C THR A 19 5.17 9.92 -3.34
N HIS A 20 4.47 10.14 -4.46
CA HIS A 20 4.07 11.45 -4.94
C HIS A 20 2.59 11.67 -4.64
N GLY A 21 2.23 12.84 -4.12
CA GLY A 21 0.87 13.11 -3.68
C GLY A 21 -0.15 13.34 -4.80
N ASP A 22 0.32 13.58 -6.03
CA ASP A 22 -0.47 13.80 -7.23
C ASP A 22 -0.65 12.53 -8.09
N GLU A 23 0.02 11.42 -7.76
CA GLU A 23 -0.15 10.12 -8.42
C GLU A 23 -1.35 9.35 -7.84
N LEU A 24 -2.55 9.75 -8.28
CA LEU A 24 -3.82 9.39 -7.65
C LEU A 24 -4.11 7.88 -7.62
N SER A 25 -3.68 7.10 -8.62
CA SER A 25 -3.94 5.66 -8.65
C SER A 25 -3.38 4.95 -7.41
N GLY A 26 -2.12 5.24 -7.06
CA GLY A 26 -1.48 4.67 -5.87
C GLY A 26 -2.09 5.20 -4.57
N VAL A 27 -2.43 6.49 -4.53
CA VAL A 27 -3.09 7.13 -3.37
C VAL A 27 -4.43 6.47 -3.06
N TYR A 28 -5.31 6.33 -4.06
CA TYR A 28 -6.65 5.81 -3.85
C TYR A 28 -6.64 4.31 -3.60
N LEU A 29 -5.77 3.54 -4.26
CA LEU A 29 -5.60 2.11 -3.99
C LEU A 29 -5.27 1.87 -2.51
N VAL A 30 -4.25 2.56 -1.99
CA VAL A 30 -3.84 2.42 -0.58
C VAL A 30 -4.94 2.89 0.37
N ARG A 31 -5.62 4.01 0.08
CA ARG A 31 -6.68 4.53 0.94
C ARG A 31 -7.87 3.59 1.05
N GLU A 32 -8.33 3.03 -0.06
CA GLU A 32 -9.47 2.10 -0.05
C GLU A 32 -9.10 0.78 0.61
N GLN A 33 -7.90 0.26 0.35
CA GLN A 33 -7.43 -0.97 1.01
C GLN A 33 -7.29 -0.76 2.53
N LEU A 34 -6.73 0.36 2.99
CA LEU A 34 -6.66 0.66 4.43
C LEU A 34 -8.04 0.75 5.09
N LYS A 35 -9.05 1.28 4.39
CA LYS A 35 -10.44 1.28 4.90
C LYS A 35 -10.99 -0.14 5.00
N GLN A 36 -10.72 -0.99 4.01
CA GLN A 36 -11.14 -2.40 4.02
C GLN A 36 -10.44 -3.17 5.14
N SER A 37 -9.13 -3.03 5.30
CA SER A 37 -8.37 -3.67 6.39
C SER A 37 -8.92 -3.33 7.77
N LYS A 38 -9.29 -2.07 8.01
CA LYS A 38 -9.92 -1.66 9.27
C LYS A 38 -11.28 -2.31 9.51
N ARG A 39 -12.06 -2.56 8.46
CA ARG A 39 -13.35 -3.27 8.57
C ARG A 39 -13.11 -4.75 8.92
N LYS A 40 -12.18 -5.39 8.23
CA LYS A 40 -11.77 -6.77 8.50
C LYS A 40 -11.27 -6.97 9.93
N GLU A 41 -10.48 -6.03 10.44
CA GLU A 41 -10.00 -6.03 11.81
C GLU A 41 -11.15 -5.89 12.82
N ALA A 42 -12.16 -5.07 12.53
CA ALA A 42 -13.37 -4.96 13.34
C ALA A 42 -14.23 -6.24 13.31
N ASP A 43 -14.22 -6.96 12.19
CA ASP A 43 -14.92 -8.23 12.00
C ASP A 43 -14.10 -9.46 12.50
N HIS A 44 -12.94 -9.23 13.16
CA HIS A 44 -12.02 -10.26 13.63
C HIS A 44 -11.53 -11.24 12.52
N GLU A 45 -11.40 -10.76 11.29
CA GLU A 45 -10.81 -11.51 10.18
C GLU A 45 -9.27 -11.48 10.26
N GLU A 46 -8.62 -12.57 9.84
CA GLU A 46 -7.16 -12.66 9.77
C GLU A 46 -6.56 -11.56 8.87
N PRO A 47 -5.51 -10.84 9.33
CA PRO A 47 -4.90 -9.79 8.54
C PRO A 47 -4.14 -10.34 7.33
N THR A 48 -4.31 -9.70 6.18
CA THR A 48 -3.52 -9.99 4.97
C THR A 48 -2.02 -9.77 5.25
N PRO A 49 -1.10 -10.64 4.78
CA PRO A 49 0.36 -10.47 4.98
C PRO A 49 0.98 -9.32 4.16
N VAL A 50 0.14 -8.42 3.63
CA VAL A 50 0.52 -7.28 2.80
C VAL A 50 0.13 -5.99 3.54
N MET A 51 1.14 -5.18 3.86
CA MET A 51 0.95 -3.88 4.50
C MET A 51 0.71 -2.80 3.45
N MET A 52 -0.37 -2.05 3.59
CA MET A 52 -0.66 -0.88 2.76
C MET A 52 -0.06 0.38 3.38
N VAL A 53 0.73 1.15 2.63
CA VAL A 53 1.46 2.31 3.15
C VAL A 53 1.18 3.55 2.32
N LEU A 54 0.66 4.60 2.97
CA LEU A 54 0.57 5.94 2.38
C LEU A 54 1.91 6.66 2.63
N SER A 55 2.72 6.79 1.59
CA SER A 55 4.14 7.10 1.73
C SER A 55 4.44 8.57 2.02
N ASN A 56 3.68 9.50 1.41
CA ASN A 56 3.82 10.94 1.65
C ASN A 56 2.47 11.59 1.99
N PRO A 57 1.95 11.41 3.22
CA PRO A 57 0.63 11.90 3.60
C PRO A 57 0.46 13.42 3.43
N ARG A 58 1.52 14.20 3.67
CA ARG A 58 1.48 15.67 3.55
C ARG A 58 1.34 16.10 2.08
N ALA A 59 2.11 15.50 1.17
CA ALA A 59 2.01 15.81 -0.25
C ALA A 59 0.69 15.31 -0.85
N THR A 60 0.22 14.11 -0.44
CA THR A 60 -1.09 13.60 -0.82
C THR A 60 -2.22 14.51 -0.37
N GLN A 61 -2.15 15.05 0.85
CA GLN A 61 -3.17 15.99 1.35
C GLN A 61 -3.25 17.27 0.51
N GLN A 62 -2.12 17.71 -0.06
CA GLN A 62 -2.05 18.90 -0.89
C GLN A 62 -2.23 18.61 -2.40
N CYS A 63 -2.39 17.34 -2.79
CA CYS A 63 -2.38 16.90 -4.20
C CYS A 63 -1.17 17.45 -4.97
N ARG A 64 0.02 17.33 -4.37
CA ARG A 64 1.29 17.79 -4.96
C ARG A 64 2.26 16.63 -5.01
N ARG A 65 3.20 16.67 -5.95
CA ARG A 65 4.28 15.69 -6.02
C ARG A 65 5.03 15.55 -4.68
N TYR A 66 5.43 16.66 -4.07
CA TYR A 66 6.05 16.71 -2.74
C TYR A 66 5.60 17.97 -1.98
N VAL A 67 6.04 18.10 -0.72
CA VAL A 67 5.95 19.34 0.07
C VAL A 67 7.33 19.98 0.20
N ASN A 68 7.38 21.31 0.33
CA ASN A 68 8.60 22.05 0.68
C ASN A 68 8.75 22.16 2.20
#